data_AF-A0A1A9A482-F1
#
_entry.id   AF-A0A1A9A482-F1
#
_cell.length_a   1.000
_cell.length_b   1.000
_cell.length_c   1.000
_cell.angle_alpha   90.00
_cell.angle_beta   90.00
_cell.angle_gamma   90.00
#
_symmetry.space_group_name_H-M   'P 1'
#
loop_
_entity.id
_entity.type
_entity.pdbx_description
1 polymer ?
#
loop_
_entity_poly.entity_id
_entity_poly.type
_entity_poly.pdbx_seq_one_letter_code
_entity_poly.pdbx_strand_id
1 'polypeptide(L)'
;MQTVFSTVLPDVPQAAVIWLALLAVAAIVVAALIVLPDRFRAVFGDRISEAARPSSLELAEEARERARYARELEVAAARATATAERRRTEWLAAQEEVEEAWQAYEAAEEQVRRLAAAAALPLPRTARTPAEYADRERWLHRAALDAQWRKDITVEQLSDILGHQGWDPRRHPVEQELLLRRLIRDNVRARQDAARTREQAAWRAAELAAAAARSLRDEAYAATRPAPEQQSALSIVELTGPETTRELPATVRGTETVPVARGRAAVPAY
;
A
#
# COMPACT_ATOMS: atom_id res chain seq x y z
N MET A 1 -29.45 9.84 -89.30
CA MET A 1 -29.77 8.89 -88.23
C MET A 1 -28.99 7.60 -88.48
N GLN A 2 -28.47 6.96 -87.41
CA GLN A 2 -27.61 5.76 -87.34
C GLN A 2 -26.08 6.01 -87.53
N THR A 3 -25.36 6.48 -86.51
CA THR A 3 -24.72 5.75 -85.36
C THR A 3 -23.47 4.94 -85.78
N VAL A 4 -22.25 5.49 -85.71
CA VAL A 4 -21.38 5.70 -84.51
C VAL A 4 -20.99 4.42 -83.73
N PHE A 5 -21.21 3.20 -84.26
CA PHE A 5 -20.93 1.96 -83.50
C PHE A 5 -19.72 1.09 -83.90
N SER A 6 -18.90 1.48 -84.88
CA SER A 6 -17.83 0.56 -85.35
C SER A 6 -16.41 0.94 -84.95
N THR A 7 -16.23 2.04 -84.21
CA THR A 7 -14.91 2.49 -83.71
C THR A 7 -14.62 2.05 -82.27
N VAL A 8 -15.52 1.31 -81.62
CA VAL A 8 -15.37 0.87 -80.21
C VAL A 8 -15.03 -0.62 -80.07
N LEU A 9 -14.94 -1.38 -81.17
CA LEU A 9 -14.68 -2.83 -81.11
C LEU A 9 -13.21 -3.32 -81.16
N PRO A 10 -12.17 -2.54 -81.52
CA PRO A 10 -10.79 -3.05 -81.45
C PRO A 10 -10.09 -2.80 -80.11
N ASP A 11 -10.59 -1.91 -79.25
CA ASP A 11 -9.96 -1.66 -77.93
C ASP A 11 -10.36 -2.70 -76.86
N VAL A 12 -11.53 -3.32 -77.00
CA VAL A 12 -12.01 -4.40 -76.10
C VAL A 12 -11.15 -5.66 -76.17
N PRO A 13 -10.76 -6.20 -77.35
CA PRO A 13 -9.89 -7.38 -77.40
C PRO A 13 -8.48 -7.07 -76.90
N GLN A 14 -7.96 -5.84 -77.07
CA GLN A 14 -6.63 -5.49 -76.56
C GLN A 14 -6.60 -5.37 -75.03
N ALA A 15 -7.62 -4.76 -74.43
CA ALA A 15 -7.79 -4.76 -72.98
C ALA A 15 -7.98 -6.19 -72.42
N ALA A 16 -8.74 -7.04 -73.12
CA ALA A 16 -8.93 -8.43 -72.74
C ALA A 16 -7.63 -9.25 -72.80
N VAL A 17 -6.75 -9.01 -73.79
CA VAL A 17 -5.43 -9.66 -73.87
C VAL A 17 -4.52 -9.23 -72.73
N ILE A 18 -4.52 -7.95 -72.35
CA ILE A 18 -3.76 -7.46 -71.19
C ILE A 18 -4.30 -8.10 -69.91
N TRP A 19 -5.61 -8.18 -69.73
CA TRP A 19 -6.23 -8.83 -68.58
C TRP A 19 -5.94 -10.33 -68.51
N LEU A 20 -5.99 -11.04 -69.64
CA LEU A 20 -5.64 -12.46 -69.72
C LEU A 20 -4.16 -12.70 -69.46
N ALA A 21 -3.28 -11.83 -69.95
CA ALA A 21 -1.85 -11.90 -69.64
C ALA A 21 -1.58 -11.65 -68.16
N LEU A 22 -2.25 -10.66 -67.54
CA LEU A 22 -2.15 -10.39 -66.11
C LEU A 22 -2.72 -11.54 -65.27
N LEU A 23 -3.84 -12.12 -65.67
CA LEU A 23 -4.43 -13.30 -65.01
C LEU A 23 -3.53 -14.52 -65.17
N ALA A 24 -2.91 -14.73 -66.32
CA ALA A 24 -1.96 -15.81 -66.53
C ALA A 24 -0.71 -15.63 -65.66
N VAL A 25 -0.15 -14.42 -65.59
CA VAL A 25 0.97 -14.11 -64.70
C VAL A 25 0.59 -14.31 -63.23
N ALA A 26 -0.58 -13.82 -62.81
CA ALA A 26 -1.08 -14.01 -61.46
C ALA A 26 -1.30 -15.51 -61.15
N ALA A 27 -1.87 -16.27 -62.07
CA ALA A 27 -2.07 -17.71 -61.92
C ALA A 27 -0.75 -18.48 -61.86
N ILE A 28 0.25 -18.09 -62.66
CA ILE A 28 1.61 -18.67 -62.61
C ILE A 28 2.28 -18.36 -61.27
N VAL A 29 2.15 -17.14 -60.77
CA VAL A 29 2.68 -16.75 -59.45
C VAL A 29 2.01 -17.54 -58.32
N VAL A 30 0.68 -17.67 -58.36
CA VAL A 30 -0.08 -18.46 -57.38
C VAL A 30 0.28 -19.95 -57.47
N ALA A 31 0.36 -20.52 -58.67
CA ALA A 31 0.76 -21.91 -58.88
C ALA A 31 2.20 -22.16 -58.41
N ALA A 32 3.13 -21.23 -58.67
CA ALA A 32 4.50 -21.30 -58.17
C ALA A 32 4.55 -21.24 -56.63
N LEU A 33 3.68 -20.46 -55.99
CA LEU A 33 3.54 -20.38 -54.54
C LEU A 33 3.02 -21.70 -53.92
N ILE A 34 2.10 -22.39 -54.62
CA ILE A 34 1.52 -23.66 -54.15
C ILE A 34 2.49 -24.83 -54.35
N VAL A 35 3.25 -24.85 -55.44
CA VAL A 35 4.15 -25.97 -55.79
C VAL A 35 5.51 -25.87 -55.10
N LEU A 36 6.00 -24.66 -54.81
CA LEU A 36 7.30 -24.41 -54.16
C LEU A 36 7.16 -23.60 -52.83
N PRO A 37 6.35 -24.04 -51.86
CA PRO A 37 6.09 -23.27 -50.65
C PRO A 37 7.36 -23.03 -49.83
N ASP A 38 8.27 -24.01 -49.77
CA ASP A 38 9.49 -23.93 -48.96
C ASP A 38 10.52 -22.94 -49.51
N ARG A 39 10.67 -22.83 -50.84
CA ARG A 39 11.62 -21.88 -51.43
C ARG A 39 11.15 -20.44 -51.33
N PHE A 40 9.86 -20.18 -51.52
CA PHE A 40 9.31 -18.84 -51.38
C PHE A 40 9.17 -18.42 -49.91
N ARG A 41 8.79 -19.33 -48.99
CA ARG A 41 8.83 -19.06 -47.55
C ARG A 41 10.24 -18.83 -47.03
N ALA A 42 11.24 -19.57 -47.49
CA ALA A 42 12.62 -19.32 -47.08
C ALA A 42 13.12 -17.95 -47.56
N VAL A 43 12.95 -17.61 -48.85
CA VAL A 43 13.52 -16.38 -49.41
C VAL A 43 12.76 -15.12 -48.98
N PHE A 44 11.42 -15.14 -48.98
CA PHE A 44 10.63 -14.00 -48.52
C PHE A 44 10.52 -13.97 -46.99
N GLY A 45 10.47 -15.12 -46.33
CA GLY A 45 10.49 -15.21 -44.87
C GLY A 45 11.81 -14.73 -44.28
N ASP A 46 12.97 -15.10 -44.85
CA ASP A 46 14.26 -14.54 -44.40
C ASP A 46 14.31 -13.03 -44.63
N ARG A 47 13.90 -12.52 -45.80
CA ARG A 47 13.93 -11.06 -46.05
C ARG A 47 12.96 -10.28 -45.18
N ILE A 48 11.75 -10.79 -44.96
CA ILE A 48 10.78 -10.15 -44.08
C ILE A 48 11.25 -10.26 -42.62
N SER A 49 11.84 -11.38 -42.21
CA SER A 49 12.42 -11.57 -40.88
C SER A 49 13.68 -10.72 -40.66
N GLU A 50 14.47 -10.47 -41.70
CA GLU A 50 15.67 -9.65 -41.67
C GLU A 50 15.33 -8.16 -41.71
N ALA A 51 14.26 -7.77 -42.42
CA ALA A 51 13.70 -6.42 -42.38
C ALA A 51 12.89 -6.13 -41.09
N ALA A 52 12.35 -7.17 -40.44
CA ALA A 52 11.69 -7.07 -39.14
C ALA A 52 12.64 -7.25 -37.95
N ARG A 53 13.91 -7.59 -38.20
CA ARG A 53 14.93 -7.59 -37.15
C ARG A 53 15.25 -6.14 -36.81
N PRO A 54 15.10 -5.74 -35.54
CA PRO A 54 15.51 -4.41 -35.13
C PRO A 54 16.98 -4.22 -35.51
N SER A 55 17.30 -3.06 -36.06
CA SER A 55 18.66 -2.74 -36.46
C SER A 55 19.58 -2.78 -35.23
N SER A 56 20.86 -3.06 -35.42
CA SER A 56 21.83 -3.02 -34.31
C SER A 56 21.85 -1.68 -33.58
N LEU A 57 21.45 -0.61 -34.27
CA LEU A 57 21.32 0.73 -33.73
C LEU A 57 20.10 0.84 -32.79
N GLU A 58 18.94 0.33 -33.21
CA GLU A 58 17.71 0.26 -32.39
C GLU A 58 17.93 -0.60 -31.13
N LEU A 59 18.57 -1.78 -31.26
CA LEU A 59 18.90 -2.62 -30.10
C LEU A 59 19.84 -1.90 -29.11
N ALA A 60 20.80 -1.13 -29.62
CA ALA A 60 21.71 -0.34 -28.78
C ALA A 60 20.99 0.85 -28.11
N GLU A 61 20.00 1.46 -28.77
CA GLU A 61 19.16 2.50 -28.19
C GLU A 61 18.25 1.93 -27.09
N GLU A 62 17.54 0.84 -27.36
CA GLU A 62 16.72 0.16 -26.35
C GLU A 62 17.54 -0.29 -25.13
N ALA A 63 18.77 -0.78 -25.34
CA ALA A 63 19.66 -1.16 -24.24
C ALA A 63 20.05 0.06 -23.39
N ARG A 64 20.30 1.22 -24.01
CA ARG A 64 20.59 2.47 -23.29
C ARG A 64 19.37 2.98 -22.53
N GLU A 65 18.18 2.88 -23.11
CA GLU A 65 16.92 3.26 -22.47
C GLU A 65 16.62 2.36 -21.26
N ARG A 66 16.74 1.04 -21.42
CA ARG A 66 16.63 0.07 -20.31
C ARG A 66 17.62 0.38 -19.19
N ALA A 67 18.88 0.67 -19.53
CA ALA A 67 19.89 1.04 -18.54
C ALA A 67 19.57 2.36 -17.82
N ARG A 68 19.00 3.34 -18.53
CA ARG A 68 18.53 4.60 -17.93
C ARG A 68 17.37 4.34 -16.97
N TYR A 69 16.37 3.59 -17.41
CA TYR A 69 15.21 3.24 -16.61
C TYR A 69 15.59 2.45 -15.35
N ALA A 70 16.47 1.45 -15.47
CA ALA A 70 16.97 0.70 -14.30
C ALA A 70 17.66 1.61 -13.27
N ARG A 71 18.43 2.61 -13.74
CA ARG A 71 19.06 3.59 -12.86
C ARG A 71 18.05 4.52 -12.18
N GLU A 72 17.00 4.93 -12.89
CA GLU A 72 15.91 5.73 -12.31
C GLU A 72 15.17 4.97 -11.21
N LEU A 73 14.89 3.68 -11.44
CA LEU A 73 14.29 2.80 -10.44
C LEU A 73 15.20 2.59 -9.23
N GLU A 74 16.51 2.42 -9.43
CA GLU A 74 17.46 2.30 -8.32
C GLU A 74 17.44 3.56 -7.43
N VAL A 75 17.44 4.75 -8.03
CA VAL A 75 17.34 6.02 -7.30
C VAL A 75 15.99 6.12 -6.57
N ALA A 76 14.89 5.72 -7.20
CA ALA A 76 13.57 5.71 -6.58
C ALA A 76 13.53 4.73 -5.37
N ALA A 77 14.07 3.52 -5.53
CA ALA A 77 14.17 2.52 -4.47
C ALA A 77 15.04 2.99 -3.30
N ALA A 78 16.15 3.67 -3.58
CA ALA A 78 17.00 4.27 -2.55
C ALA A 78 16.26 5.37 -1.76
N ARG A 79 15.53 6.26 -2.44
CA ARG A 79 14.72 7.30 -1.78
C ARG A 79 13.57 6.72 -0.96
N ALA A 80 12.92 5.67 -1.47
CA ALA A 80 11.87 4.96 -0.74
C ALA A 80 12.42 4.26 0.51
N THR A 81 13.61 3.67 0.41
CA THR A 81 14.35 3.09 1.56
C THR A 81 14.57 4.13 2.65
N ALA A 82 15.18 5.26 2.31
CA ALA A 82 15.44 6.34 3.27
C ALA A 82 14.12 6.87 3.90
N THR A 83 13.05 6.92 3.12
CA THR A 83 11.73 7.30 3.64
C THR A 83 11.18 6.27 4.63
N ALA A 84 11.30 4.97 4.33
CA ALA A 84 10.88 3.89 5.21
C ALA A 84 11.66 3.92 6.54
N GLU A 85 12.97 4.15 6.49
CA GLU A 85 13.82 4.31 7.67
C GLU A 85 13.39 5.51 8.52
N ARG A 86 13.17 6.67 7.90
CA ARG A 86 12.67 7.86 8.63
C ARG A 86 11.33 7.58 9.31
N ARG A 87 10.38 6.95 8.60
CA ARG A 87 9.08 6.60 9.19
C ARG A 87 9.20 5.56 10.30
N ARG A 88 10.17 4.63 10.21
CA ARG A 88 10.45 3.68 11.28
C ARG A 88 10.94 4.40 12.55
N THR A 89 11.84 5.38 12.40
CA THR A 89 12.30 6.21 13.51
C THR A 89 11.17 7.04 14.11
N GLU A 90 10.32 7.64 13.28
CA GLU A 90 9.12 8.37 13.75
C GLU A 90 8.17 7.44 14.54
N TRP A 91 7.97 6.20 14.09
CA TRP A 91 7.16 5.23 14.84
C TRP A 91 7.81 4.83 16.17
N LEU A 92 9.12 4.64 16.23
CA LEU A 92 9.83 4.35 17.49
C LEU A 92 9.67 5.49 18.50
N ALA A 93 9.85 6.74 18.05
CA ALA A 93 9.63 7.90 18.92
C ALA A 93 8.18 7.98 19.42
N ALA A 94 7.20 7.69 18.55
CA ALA A 94 5.80 7.63 18.96
C ALA A 94 5.51 6.47 19.96
N GLN A 95 6.24 5.36 19.85
CA GLN A 95 6.14 4.24 20.79
C GLN A 95 6.69 4.63 22.17
N GLU A 96 7.83 5.32 22.22
CA GLU A 96 8.40 5.86 23.46
C GLU A 96 7.42 6.84 24.13
N GLU A 97 6.81 7.76 23.38
CA GLU A 97 5.78 8.67 23.91
C GLU A 97 4.56 7.93 24.49
N VAL A 98 4.13 6.82 23.88
CA VAL A 98 3.01 6.00 24.39
C VAL A 98 3.40 5.34 25.70
N GLU A 99 4.62 4.81 25.80
CA GLU A 99 5.10 4.18 27.03
C GLU A 99 5.24 5.20 28.16
N GLU A 100 5.80 6.38 27.90
CA GLU A 100 5.87 7.48 28.88
C GLU A 100 4.47 7.89 29.36
N ALA A 101 3.50 8.01 28.44
CA ALA A 101 2.12 8.33 28.79
C ALA A 101 1.45 7.21 29.60
N TRP A 102 1.78 5.95 29.32
CA TRP A 102 1.31 4.79 30.09
C TRP A 102 1.85 4.79 31.51
N GLN A 103 3.15 4.99 31.69
CA GLN A 103 3.78 5.08 33.02
C GLN A 103 3.20 6.24 33.84
N ALA A 104 2.97 7.39 33.21
CA ALA A 104 2.30 8.52 33.85
C ALA A 104 0.86 8.19 34.27
N TYR A 105 0.12 7.44 33.45
CA TYR A 105 -1.22 6.98 33.77
C TYR A 105 -1.22 6.02 34.96
N GLU A 106 -0.31 5.03 34.99
CA GLU A 106 -0.19 4.09 36.09
C GLU A 106 0.14 4.79 37.41
N ALA A 107 1.07 5.75 37.38
CA ALA A 107 1.42 6.56 38.55
C ALA A 107 0.23 7.40 39.06
N ALA A 108 -0.56 7.98 38.15
CA ALA A 108 -1.76 8.73 38.51
C ALA A 108 -2.85 7.81 39.10
N GLU A 109 -3.05 6.63 38.50
CA GLU A 109 -4.03 5.64 38.97
C GLU A 109 -3.64 5.11 40.36
N GLU A 110 -2.36 4.84 40.63
CA GLU A 110 -1.89 4.42 41.95
C GLU A 110 -2.21 5.48 43.02
N GLN A 111 -1.97 6.76 42.73
CA GLN A 111 -2.31 7.85 43.65
C GLN A 111 -3.81 7.91 43.92
N VAL A 112 -4.64 7.74 42.90
CA VAL A 112 -6.11 7.68 43.05
C VAL A 112 -6.52 6.50 43.91
N ARG A 113 -5.98 5.30 43.68
CA ARG A 113 -6.28 4.10 44.49
C ARG A 113 -5.89 4.31 45.95
N ARG A 114 -4.70 4.84 46.21
CA ARG A 114 -4.21 5.13 47.57
C ARG A 114 -5.10 6.13 48.30
N LEU A 115 -5.49 7.22 47.63
CA LEU A 115 -6.36 8.23 48.24
C LEU A 115 -7.81 7.76 48.38
N ALA A 116 -8.32 6.94 47.46
CA ALA A 116 -9.63 6.33 47.59
C ALA A 116 -9.70 5.39 48.81
N ALA A 117 -8.65 4.61 49.05
CA ALA A 117 -8.53 3.80 50.27
C ALA A 117 -8.47 4.68 51.53
N ALA A 118 -7.71 5.79 51.50
CA ALA A 118 -7.64 6.72 52.61
C ALA A 118 -8.96 7.46 52.87
N ALA A 119 -9.75 7.76 51.83
CA ALA A 119 -11.06 8.40 51.94
C ALA A 119 -12.12 7.47 52.55
N ALA A 120 -11.92 6.15 52.53
CA ALA A 120 -12.79 5.19 53.19
C ALA A 120 -12.56 5.12 54.71
N LEU A 121 -11.45 5.69 55.22
CA LEU A 121 -11.19 5.75 56.65
C LEU A 121 -12.08 6.80 57.33
N PRO A 122 -12.57 6.55 58.55
CA PRO A 122 -13.38 7.52 59.27
C PRO A 122 -12.59 8.79 59.57
N LEU A 123 -13.29 9.93 59.53
CA LEU A 123 -12.73 11.23 59.91
C LEU A 123 -12.22 11.19 61.36
N PRO A 124 -11.11 11.90 61.66
CA PRO A 124 -10.72 12.15 63.03
C PRO A 124 -11.89 12.77 63.80
N ARG A 125 -12.24 12.19 64.95
CA ARG A 125 -13.32 12.70 65.82
C ARG A 125 -13.00 14.05 66.47
N THR A 126 -11.76 14.52 66.35
CA THR A 126 -11.29 15.81 66.82
C THR A 126 -11.66 16.90 65.81
N ALA A 127 -12.39 17.92 66.28
CA ALA A 127 -12.64 19.11 65.47
C ALA A 127 -11.31 19.79 65.12
N ARG A 128 -11.16 20.17 63.84
CA ARG A 128 -9.96 20.84 63.35
C ARG A 128 -9.98 22.32 63.69
N THR A 129 -8.81 22.89 63.88
CA THR A 129 -8.67 24.32 64.13
C THR A 129 -8.80 25.12 62.83
N PRO A 130 -9.27 26.38 62.87
CA PRO A 130 -9.30 27.26 61.69
C PRO A 130 -7.94 27.39 60.98
N ALA A 131 -6.83 27.35 61.73
CA ALA A 131 -5.48 27.38 61.17
C ALA A 131 -5.19 26.16 60.28
N GLU A 132 -5.58 24.96 60.72
CA GLU A 132 -5.42 23.72 59.95
C GLU A 132 -6.24 23.74 58.65
N TYR A 133 -7.43 24.34 58.66
CA TYR A 133 -8.22 24.52 57.44
C TYR A 133 -7.50 25.45 56.44
N ALA A 134 -6.97 26.58 56.91
CA ALA A 134 -6.24 27.53 56.07
C ALA A 134 -4.93 26.94 55.52
N ASP A 135 -4.19 26.17 56.31
CA ASP A 135 -2.99 25.45 55.85
C ASP A 135 -3.32 24.44 54.75
N ARG A 136 -4.42 23.71 54.92
CA ARG A 136 -4.87 22.74 53.92
C ARG A 136 -5.29 23.42 52.63
N GLU A 137 -6.04 24.52 52.71
CA GLU A 137 -6.43 25.31 51.54
C GLU A 137 -5.19 25.81 50.76
N ARG A 138 -4.19 26.37 51.47
CA ARG A 138 -2.91 26.78 50.86
C ARG A 138 -2.20 25.64 50.16
N TRP A 139 -2.18 24.46 50.78
CA TRP A 139 -1.57 23.27 50.19
C TRP A 139 -2.29 22.83 48.92
N LEU A 140 -3.63 22.80 48.94
CA LEU A 140 -4.45 22.40 47.80
C LEU A 140 -4.31 23.36 46.63
N HIS A 141 -4.27 24.66 46.90
CA HIS A 141 -3.99 25.68 45.90
C HIS A 141 -2.62 25.45 45.25
N ARG A 142 -1.58 25.24 46.07
CA ARG A 142 -0.23 24.96 45.55
C ARG A 142 -0.20 23.68 44.72
N ALA A 143 -0.84 22.60 45.18
CA ALA A 143 -0.90 21.34 44.46
C ALA A 143 -1.60 21.48 43.10
N ALA A 144 -2.66 22.29 43.02
CA ALA A 144 -3.35 22.60 41.77
C ALA A 144 -2.48 23.45 40.82
N LEU A 145 -1.78 24.46 41.34
CA LEU A 145 -0.82 25.24 40.55
C LEU A 145 0.34 24.37 40.02
N ASP A 146 0.91 23.51 40.87
CA ASP A 146 1.98 22.60 40.48
C ASP A 146 1.50 21.62 39.39
N ALA A 147 0.26 21.13 39.50
CA ALA A 147 -0.35 20.31 38.46
C ALA A 147 -0.52 21.09 37.15
N GLN A 148 -0.94 22.35 37.20
CA GLN A 148 -1.06 23.18 36.00
C GLN A 148 0.31 23.47 35.37
N TRP A 149 1.36 23.72 36.17
CA TRP A 149 2.72 23.93 35.68
C TRP A 149 3.30 22.70 34.99
N ARG A 150 3.04 21.50 35.53
CA ARG A 150 3.36 20.23 34.86
C ARG A 150 2.46 19.95 33.64
N LYS A 151 1.49 20.85 33.38
CA LYS A 151 0.44 20.70 32.39
C LYS A 151 -0.46 19.51 32.68
N ASP A 152 -0.55 18.97 33.89
CA ASP A 152 -1.45 17.84 34.21
C ASP A 152 -2.93 18.24 34.15
N ILE A 153 -3.22 19.53 34.36
CA ILE A 153 -4.56 20.13 34.25
C ILE A 153 -4.50 21.38 33.36
N THR A 154 -5.62 21.73 32.73
CA THR A 154 -5.72 22.94 31.90
C THR A 154 -5.94 24.20 32.74
N VAL A 155 -5.77 25.38 32.13
CA VAL A 155 -5.99 26.67 32.81
C VAL A 155 -7.46 26.87 33.14
N GLU A 156 -8.36 26.40 32.27
CA GLU A 156 -9.81 26.42 32.50
C GLU A 156 -10.16 25.53 33.70
N GLN A 157 -9.65 24.29 33.71
CA GLN A 157 -9.85 23.36 34.81
C GLN A 157 -9.28 23.89 36.14
N LEU A 158 -8.12 24.54 36.11
CA LEU A 158 -7.56 25.22 37.28
C LEU A 158 -8.49 26.35 37.74
N SER A 159 -9.04 27.14 36.83
CA SER A 159 -9.95 28.25 37.14
C SER A 159 -11.27 27.75 37.74
N ASP A 160 -11.79 26.62 37.24
CA ASP A 160 -12.98 25.97 37.79
C ASP A 160 -12.73 25.43 39.20
N ILE A 161 -11.55 24.84 39.44
CA ILE A 161 -11.11 24.34 40.74
C ILE A 161 -10.89 25.49 41.74
N LEU A 162 -10.21 26.57 41.34
CA LEU A 162 -9.93 27.72 42.21
C LEU A 162 -11.12 28.69 42.33
N GLY A 163 -12.10 28.57 41.43
CA GLY A 163 -13.31 29.39 41.40
C GLY A 163 -14.33 29.00 42.47
N HIS A 164 -15.50 29.63 42.42
CA HIS A 164 -16.53 29.55 43.47
C HIS A 164 -17.16 28.14 43.64
N GLN A 165 -16.82 27.16 42.80
CA GLN A 165 -17.37 25.80 42.85
C GLN A 165 -16.39 24.72 43.37
N GLY A 166 -15.08 24.99 43.48
CA GLY A 166 -14.09 23.89 43.54
C GLY A 166 -13.61 23.44 44.93
N TRP A 167 -13.55 24.33 45.92
CA TRP A 167 -13.08 23.98 47.28
C TRP A 167 -14.14 24.30 48.34
N ASP A 168 -14.76 23.27 48.90
CA ASP A 168 -15.59 23.40 50.11
C ASP A 168 -14.77 22.95 51.35
N PRO A 169 -14.31 23.89 52.21
CA PRO A 169 -13.51 23.58 53.39
C PRO A 169 -14.19 22.62 54.38
N ARG A 170 -15.50 22.42 54.26
CA ARG A 170 -16.30 21.54 55.13
C ARG A 170 -16.34 20.09 54.64
N ARG A 171 -15.89 19.81 53.41
CA ARG A 171 -15.78 18.43 52.88
C ARG A 171 -14.62 17.67 53.50
N HIS A 172 -14.63 16.34 53.32
CA HIS A 172 -13.53 15.52 53.77
C HIS A 172 -12.23 15.98 53.09
N PRO A 173 -11.13 16.21 53.83
CA PRO A 173 -9.88 16.73 53.27
C PRO A 173 -9.29 15.85 52.17
N VAL A 174 -9.48 14.53 52.28
CA VAL A 174 -9.02 13.55 51.28
C VAL A 174 -9.93 13.53 50.06
N GLU A 175 -11.22 13.87 50.19
CA GLU A 175 -12.13 13.91 49.04
C GLU A 175 -11.73 14.99 48.04
N GLN A 176 -11.33 16.17 48.52
CA GLN A 176 -10.94 17.27 47.63
C GLN A 176 -9.63 16.96 46.89
N GLU A 177 -8.66 16.34 47.57
CA GLU A 177 -7.44 15.87 46.92
C GLU A 177 -7.73 14.75 45.93
N LEU A 178 -8.65 13.84 46.27
CA LEU A 178 -9.09 12.77 45.38
C LEU A 178 -9.77 13.32 44.11
N LEU A 179 -10.53 14.41 44.21
CA LEU A 179 -11.08 15.10 43.03
C LEU A 179 -9.97 15.60 42.11
N LEU A 180 -8.96 16.29 42.65
CA LEU A 180 -7.81 16.76 41.88
C LEU A 180 -7.06 15.59 41.23
N ARG A 181 -6.79 14.50 41.97
CA ARG A 181 -6.08 13.33 41.42
C ARG A 181 -6.87 12.59 40.35
N ARG A 182 -8.20 12.49 40.49
CA ARG A 182 -9.07 11.91 39.46
C ARG A 182 -9.04 12.73 38.18
N LEU A 183 -9.09 14.06 38.30
CA LEU A 183 -8.97 14.95 37.14
C LEU A 183 -7.63 14.78 36.43
N ILE A 184 -6.53 14.75 37.18
CA ILE A 184 -5.18 14.50 36.62
C ILE A 184 -5.16 13.15 35.89
N ARG A 185 -5.64 12.08 36.52
CA ARG A 185 -5.74 10.75 35.89
C ARG A 185 -6.54 10.79 34.59
N ASP A 186 -7.68 11.46 34.57
CA ASP A 186 -8.55 11.52 33.39
C ASP A 186 -7.87 12.29 32.24
N ASN A 187 -7.17 13.38 32.55
CA ASN A 187 -6.37 14.12 31.56
C ASN A 187 -5.20 13.28 31.02
N VAL A 188 -4.48 12.57 31.90
CA VAL A 188 -3.36 11.71 31.49
C VAL A 188 -3.87 10.54 30.64
N ARG A 189 -5.03 9.95 30.98
CA ARG A 189 -5.69 8.94 30.16
C ARG A 189 -6.03 9.47 28.76
N ALA A 190 -6.60 10.68 28.67
CA ALA A 190 -6.89 11.31 27.38
C ALA A 190 -5.62 11.53 26.54
N ARG A 191 -4.48 11.86 27.17
CA ARG A 191 -3.18 11.96 26.50
C ARG A 191 -2.66 10.62 26.03
N GLN A 192 -2.78 9.58 26.85
CA GLN A 192 -2.39 8.23 26.48
C GLN A 192 -3.19 7.76 25.25
N ASP A 193 -4.51 7.99 25.23
CA ASP A 193 -5.36 7.66 24.08
C ASP A 193 -4.95 8.44 22.81
N ALA A 194 -4.62 9.73 22.95
CA ALA A 194 -4.13 10.55 21.85
C ALA A 194 -2.74 10.09 21.35
N ALA A 195 -1.82 9.75 22.27
CA ALA A 195 -0.50 9.22 21.93
C ALA A 195 -0.63 7.88 21.19
N ARG A 196 -1.50 6.98 21.66
CA ARG A 196 -1.78 5.70 21.02
C ARG A 196 -2.34 5.86 19.60
N THR A 197 -3.20 6.86 19.41
CA THR A 197 -3.72 7.17 18.07
C THR A 197 -2.61 7.66 17.13
N ARG A 198 -1.69 8.49 17.61
CA ARG A 198 -0.52 8.96 16.85
C ARG A 198 0.45 7.82 16.53
N GLU A 199 0.71 6.94 17.49
CA GLU A 199 1.55 5.74 17.32
C GLU A 199 0.98 4.81 16.25
N GLN A 200 -0.33 4.50 16.29
CA GLN A 200 -0.98 3.70 15.25
C GLN A 200 -0.89 4.34 13.86
N ALA A 201 -1.03 5.67 13.77
CA ALA A 201 -0.89 6.38 12.50
C ALA A 201 0.55 6.32 11.97
N ALA A 202 1.55 6.49 12.84
CA ALA A 202 2.96 6.37 12.52
C ALA A 202 3.33 4.95 12.08
N TRP A 203 2.82 3.93 12.79
CA TRP A 203 3.01 2.53 12.44
C TRP A 203 2.47 2.22 11.04
N ARG A 204 1.22 2.59 10.74
CA ARG A 204 0.64 2.39 9.40
C ARG A 204 1.44 3.07 8.31
N ALA A 205 1.94 4.28 8.58
CA ALA A 205 2.75 5.01 7.62
C ALA A 205 4.14 4.36 7.40
N ALA A 206 4.75 3.82 8.46
CA ALA A 206 5.99 3.07 8.38
C ALA A 206 5.80 1.76 7.59
N GLU A 207 4.73 1.02 7.84
CA GLU A 207 4.40 -0.20 7.09
C GLU A 207 4.18 0.08 5.61
N LEU A 208 3.43 1.14 5.27
CA LEU A 208 3.21 1.54 3.88
C LEU A 208 4.53 1.92 3.21
N ALA A 209 5.37 2.73 3.87
CA ALA A 209 6.66 3.13 3.32
C ALA A 209 7.60 1.92 3.13
N ALA A 210 7.60 0.97 4.07
CA ALA A 210 8.38 -0.26 3.97
C ALA A 210 7.89 -1.15 2.82
N ALA A 211 6.57 -1.28 2.62
CA ALA A 211 6.00 -2.01 1.49
C ALA A 211 6.37 -1.37 0.15
N ALA A 212 6.24 -0.05 0.03
CA ALA A 212 6.64 0.69 -1.17
C ALA A 212 8.13 0.54 -1.47
N ALA A 213 8.99 0.62 -0.45
CA ALA A 213 10.42 0.41 -0.60
C ALA A 213 10.76 -1.01 -1.05
N ARG A 214 10.04 -2.04 -0.58
CA ARG A 214 10.20 -3.42 -1.06
C ARG A 214 9.80 -3.55 -2.53
N SER A 215 8.61 -3.07 -2.91
CA SER A 215 8.14 -3.10 -4.30
C SER A 215 9.13 -2.44 -5.27
N LEU A 216 9.61 -1.24 -4.94
CA LEU A 216 10.55 -0.52 -5.80
C LEU A 216 11.92 -1.21 -5.90
N ARG A 217 12.38 -1.89 -4.84
CA ARG A 217 13.60 -2.70 -4.91
C ARG A 217 13.41 -3.92 -5.81
N ASP A 218 12.27 -4.58 -5.71
CA ASP A 218 11.94 -5.73 -6.56
C ASP A 218 11.85 -5.32 -8.03
N GLU A 219 11.24 -4.16 -8.32
CA GLU A 219 11.17 -3.57 -9.66
C GLU A 219 12.55 -3.14 -10.19
N ALA A 220 13.37 -2.47 -9.36
CA ALA A 220 14.73 -2.09 -9.73
C ALA A 220 15.58 -3.32 -10.06
N TYR A 221 15.46 -4.38 -9.24
CA TYR A 221 16.14 -5.65 -9.49
C TYR A 221 15.63 -6.33 -10.76
N ALA A 222 14.31 -6.33 -11.01
CA ALA A 222 13.73 -6.88 -12.24
C ALA A 222 14.21 -6.11 -13.49
N ALA A 223 14.36 -4.78 -13.41
CA ALA A 223 14.84 -3.96 -14.52
C ALA A 223 16.31 -4.21 -14.91
N THR A 224 17.12 -4.77 -14.00
CA THR A 224 18.50 -5.19 -14.33
C THR A 224 18.56 -6.54 -15.04
N ARG A 225 17.48 -7.32 -15.03
CA ARG A 225 17.46 -8.63 -15.71
C ARG A 225 17.35 -8.41 -17.21
N PRO A 226 18.11 -9.17 -18.03
CA PRO A 226 17.86 -9.21 -19.46
C PRO A 226 16.41 -9.58 -19.71
N ALA A 227 15.73 -8.87 -20.60
CA ALA A 227 14.45 -9.35 -21.11
C ALA A 227 14.69 -10.77 -21.63
N PRO A 228 13.84 -11.76 -21.30
CA PRO A 228 13.94 -13.05 -21.95
C PRO A 228 13.93 -12.78 -23.44
N GLU A 229 14.97 -13.25 -24.15
CA GLU A 229 14.94 -13.25 -25.60
C GLU A 229 13.57 -13.79 -25.97
N GLN A 230 12.82 -13.04 -26.78
CA GLN A 230 11.59 -13.53 -27.40
C GLN A 230 11.97 -14.63 -28.39
N GLN A 231 12.58 -15.70 -27.91
CA GLN A 231 12.75 -16.94 -28.63
C GLN A 231 11.34 -17.49 -28.83
N SER A 232 10.95 -17.54 -30.10
CA SER A 232 9.97 -18.50 -30.61
C SER A 232 8.48 -18.18 -30.45
N ALA A 233 8.06 -16.92 -30.48
CA ALA A 233 6.66 -16.60 -30.83
C ALA A 233 6.35 -16.81 -32.33
N LEU A 234 7.36 -17.07 -33.18
CA LEU A 234 7.18 -17.44 -34.59
C LEU A 234 7.40 -18.93 -34.87
N SER A 235 7.46 -19.78 -33.83
CA SER A 235 7.50 -21.24 -33.97
C SER A 235 6.12 -21.89 -33.78
N ILE A 236 5.04 -21.22 -34.19
CA ILE A 236 3.70 -21.83 -34.37
C ILE A 236 3.39 -21.85 -35.87
N VAL A 237 4.19 -22.63 -36.60
CA VAL A 237 3.73 -23.39 -37.76
C VAL A 237 4.34 -24.78 -37.60
N GLU A 238 4.03 -25.43 -36.47
CA GLU A 238 4.25 -26.86 -36.33
C GLU A 238 3.09 -27.57 -37.04
N LEU A 239 3.28 -27.73 -38.36
CA LEU A 239 2.41 -28.49 -39.24
C LEU A 239 2.69 -29.98 -39.03
N THR A 240 1.89 -30.65 -38.23
CA THR A 240 1.66 -32.12 -38.30
C THR A 240 0.16 -32.31 -37.99
N GLY A 241 -0.72 -32.65 -38.92
CA GLY A 241 -0.84 -33.84 -39.78
C GLY A 241 -2.31 -34.32 -39.65
N PRO A 242 -2.93 -34.94 -40.67
CA PRO A 242 -4.38 -35.17 -40.70
C PRO A 242 -4.85 -36.16 -39.62
N GLU A 243 -5.91 -35.76 -38.94
CA GLU A 243 -6.60 -36.51 -37.90
C GLU A 243 -7.03 -37.90 -38.39
N THR A 244 -6.43 -38.93 -37.81
CA THR A 244 -6.93 -40.29 -37.89
C THR A 244 -7.98 -40.46 -36.81
N THR A 245 -9.22 -40.70 -37.24
CA THR A 245 -10.38 -41.06 -36.44
C THR A 245 -10.02 -42.15 -35.42
N ARG A 246 -10.14 -41.87 -34.12
CA ARG A 246 -10.27 -42.90 -33.08
C ARG A 246 -11.11 -42.45 -31.90
N GLU A 247 -12.31 -43.02 -31.92
CA GLU A 247 -13.32 -43.27 -30.88
C GLU A 247 -13.09 -42.81 -29.44
N LEU A 248 -14.15 -42.18 -28.90
CA LEU A 248 -14.41 -41.93 -27.48
C LEU A 248 -14.38 -43.22 -26.64
N PRO A 249 -14.08 -43.09 -25.34
CA PRO A 249 -15.20 -43.19 -24.40
C PRO A 249 -15.21 -42.12 -23.31
N ALA A 250 -16.44 -41.81 -22.90
CA ALA A 250 -16.83 -40.88 -21.85
C ALA A 250 -16.57 -41.42 -20.44
N THR A 251 -16.07 -40.57 -19.54
CA THR A 251 -16.34 -40.66 -18.09
C THR A 251 -16.21 -39.30 -17.40
N VAL A 252 -17.38 -38.68 -17.18
CA VAL A 252 -17.87 -38.01 -15.95
C VAL A 252 -16.84 -37.27 -15.06
N ARG A 253 -16.91 -35.93 -15.12
CA ARG A 253 -16.47 -35.01 -14.05
C ARG A 253 -17.54 -34.95 -12.96
N GLY A 254 -17.20 -35.39 -11.75
CA GLY A 254 -17.84 -34.97 -10.51
C GLY A 254 -16.92 -34.01 -9.77
N THR A 255 -17.13 -32.71 -9.96
CA THR A 255 -16.60 -31.66 -9.08
C THR A 255 -17.61 -31.44 -7.96
N GLU A 256 -17.27 -31.84 -6.74
CA GLU A 256 -17.96 -31.38 -5.55
C GLU A 256 -16.99 -30.50 -4.75
N THR A 257 -17.26 -29.21 -4.82
CA THR A 257 -16.61 -28.13 -4.07
C THR A 257 -17.12 -28.11 -2.64
N VAL A 258 -16.23 -28.24 -1.65
CA VAL A 258 -16.54 -27.90 -0.25
C VAL A 258 -15.77 -26.64 0.13
N PRO A 259 -16.44 -25.54 0.52
CA PRO A 259 -15.81 -24.43 1.20
C PRO A 259 -15.93 -24.63 2.73
N VAL A 260 -14.81 -24.82 3.43
CA VAL A 260 -14.79 -24.77 4.90
C VAL A 260 -14.14 -23.46 5.34
N ALA A 261 -14.95 -22.65 6.01
CA ALA A 261 -14.57 -21.45 6.72
C ALA A 261 -14.15 -21.75 8.18
N ARG A 262 -13.32 -20.83 8.72
CA ARG A 262 -13.14 -20.43 10.14
C ARG A 262 -12.19 -21.19 11.08
N GLY A 263 -11.37 -20.37 11.74
CA GLY A 263 -10.69 -20.57 13.04
C GLY A 263 -9.23 -20.10 12.92
N ARG A 264 -8.79 -18.90 13.32
CA ARG A 264 -8.78 -18.19 14.62
C ARG A 264 -8.15 -19.01 15.76
N ALA A 265 -6.97 -18.56 16.20
CA ALA A 265 -6.19 -18.80 17.44
C ALA A 265 -4.72 -19.10 17.06
N ALA A 266 -3.67 -18.66 17.72
CA ALA A 266 -3.45 -17.75 18.85
C ALA A 266 -1.98 -17.27 18.77
N VAL A 267 -1.71 -16.04 19.20
CA VAL A 267 -0.35 -15.50 19.32
C VAL A 267 0.14 -15.80 20.74
N PRO A 268 1.29 -16.45 20.95
CA PRO A 268 1.89 -16.57 22.27
C PRO A 268 2.63 -15.28 22.63
N ALA A 269 2.35 -14.77 23.82
CA ALA A 269 3.16 -13.75 24.48
C ALA A 269 4.44 -14.38 25.03
N TYR A 270 5.56 -13.68 24.85
CA TYR A 270 6.76 -13.76 25.67
C TYR A 270 7.30 -12.34 25.83
#